data_AF-A0A8J7A4E1-F1
#
_entry.id   AF-A0A8J7A4E1-F1
#
_cell.length_a   1.000
_cell.length_b   1.000
_cell.length_c   1.000
_cell.angle_alpha   90.00
_cell.angle_beta   90.00
_cell.angle_gamma   90.00
#
_symmetry.space_group_name_H-M   'P 1'
#
loop_
_entity.id
_entity.type
_entity.pdbx_description
1 polymer ?
#
loop_
_entity_poly.entity_id
_entity_poly.type
_entity_poly.pdbx_seq_one_letter_code
_entity_poly.pdbx_strand_id
1 'polypeptide(L)' 'MNSNVSTEEIVIILAGVEQTLRLIQATPEYRRLQASKYFTTSNDLVLNDAIQSIFEVLDGIEQVQIGLILPSE' A
#
# COMPACT_ATOMS: atom_id res chain seq x y z
N MET A 1 -15.77 -18.21 3.72
CA MET A 1 -15.95 -17.04 4.61
C MET A 1 -16.56 -15.95 3.75
N ASN A 2 -17.81 -15.56 4.01
CA ASN A 2 -18.36 -14.34 3.41
C ASN A 2 -17.89 -13.18 4.29
N SER A 3 -16.69 -12.69 4.04
CA SER A 3 -16.21 -11.47 4.68
C SER A 3 -16.81 -10.28 3.93
N ASN A 4 -17.94 -9.77 4.43
CA ASN A 4 -18.42 -8.44 4.04
C ASN A 4 -17.50 -7.42 4.70
N VAL A 5 -16.44 -7.01 3.98
CA VAL A 5 -15.59 -5.88 4.35
C VAL A 5 -16.18 -4.65 3.66
N SER A 6 -16.55 -3.64 4.44
CA SER A 6 -17.03 -2.36 3.92
C SER A 6 -15.92 -1.59 3.22
N THR A 7 -16.28 -0.62 2.36
CA THR A 7 -15.29 0.23 1.69
C THR A 7 -14.42 0.99 2.70
N GLU A 8 -15.00 1.45 3.81
CA GLU A 8 -14.26 2.12 4.89
C GLU A 8 -13.23 1.17 5.54
N GLU A 9 -13.63 -0.07 5.83
CA GLU A 9 -12.69 -1.08 6.34
C GLU A 9 -11.58 -1.40 5.34
N ILE A 10 -11.87 -1.46 4.03
CA ILE A 10 -10.84 -1.64 2.98
C ILE A 10 -9.82 -0.50 3.04
N VAL A 11 -10.28 0.76 3.06
CA VAL A 11 -9.40 1.95 3.11
C VAL A 11 -8.55 1.94 4.39
N ILE A 12 -9.17 1.69 5.55
CA ILE A 12 -8.45 1.63 6.83
C ILE A 12 -7.36 0.56 6.82
N ILE A 13 -7.67 -0.63 6.31
CA ILE A 13 -6.72 -1.74 6.23
C ILE A 13 -5.56 -1.38 5.30
N LEU A 14 -5.84 -0.91 4.09
CA LEU A 14 -4.81 -0.58 3.11
C LEU A 14 -3.92 0.57 3.59
N ALA A 15 -4.50 1.63 4.17
CA ALA A 15 -3.76 2.75 4.74
C ALA A 15 -2.88 2.30 5.91
N GLY A 16 -3.39 1.43 6.79
CA GLY A 16 -2.62 0.85 7.88
C GLY A 16 -1.44 -0.01 7.41
N VAL A 17 -1.65 -0.82 6.36
CA VAL A 17 -0.57 -1.61 5.74
C VAL A 17 0.49 -0.67 5.16
N GLU A 18 0.09 0.31 4.36
CA GLU A 18 1.00 1.30 3.76
C GLU A 18 1.89 1.97 4.83
N GLN A 19 1.27 2.46 5.90
CA GLN A 19 1.96 3.14 6.99
C GLN A 19 2.92 2.19 7.74
N THR A 20 2.51 0.94 7.95
CA THR A 20 3.35 -0.09 8.58
C THR A 20 4.57 -0.42 7.72
N LEU A 21 4.41 -0.52 6.40
CA LEU A 21 5.52 -0.75 5.48
C LEU A 21 6.48 0.44 5.45
N ARG A 22 5.99 1.67 5.49
CA ARG A 22 6.84 2.87 5.63
C ARG A 22 7.66 2.85 6.92
N LEU A 23 7.05 2.42 8.03
CA LEU A 23 7.76 2.26 9.29
C LEU A 23 8.90 1.24 9.15
N ILE A 24 8.63 0.08 8.55
CA ILE A 24 9.64 -0.96 8.29
C ILE A 24 10.77 -0.39 7.42
N GLN A 25 10.45 0.31 6.33
CA GLN A 25 11.41 0.92 5.41
C GLN A 25 12.32 1.96 6.11
N ALA A 26 11.80 2.66 7.12
CA ALA A 26 12.57 3.62 7.91
C ALA A 26 13.58 2.94 8.86
N THR A 27 13.42 1.65 9.17
CA THR A 27 14.32 0.95 10.09
C THR A 27 15.71 0.73 9.48
N PRO A 28 16.80 0.94 10.26
CA PRO A 28 18.16 0.60 9.81
C PRO A 28 18.33 -0.89 9.48
N GLU A 29 17.62 -1.77 10.20
CA GLU A 29 17.65 -3.22 9.99
C GLU A 29 17.18 -3.58 8.58
N TYR A 30 16.01 -3.09 8.17
CA TYR A 30 15.46 -3.35 6.84
C TYR A 30 16.36 -2.76 5.74
N ARG A 31 16.86 -1.54 5.93
CA ARG A 31 17.79 -0.92 4.96
C ARG A 31 19.06 -1.74 4.76
N ARG A 32 19.59 -2.34 5.83
CA ARG A 32 20.74 -3.27 5.73
C ARG A 32 20.38 -4.54 4.96
N LEU A 33 19.19 -5.11 5.20
CA LEU A 33 18.73 -6.28 4.47
C LEU A 33 18.59 -5.98 2.97
N GLN A 34 17.92 -4.89 2.60
CA GLN A 34 17.70 -4.51 1.20
C GLN A 34 19.00 -4.17 0.47
N ALA A 35 19.98 -3.55 1.14
CA ALA A 35 21.28 -3.23 0.55
C ALA A 35 22.23 -4.44 0.41
N SER A 36 21.84 -5.61 0.93
CA SER A 36 22.64 -6.82 0.85
C SER A 36 22.74 -7.32 -0.60
N LYS A 37 23.93 -7.76 -1.00
CA LYS A 37 24.14 -8.44 -2.30
C LYS A 37 23.36 -9.75 -2.46
N TYR A 38 22.82 -10.28 -1.36
CA TYR A 38 21.98 -11.48 -1.34
C TYR A 38 20.49 -11.16 -1.39
N PHE A 39 20.12 -9.88 -1.30
CA PHE A 39 18.74 -9.47 -1.48
C PHE A 39 18.39 -9.58 -2.97
N THR A 40 17.47 -10.47 -3.28
CA THR A 40 16.96 -10.68 -4.63
C THR A 40 15.48 -11.00 -4.54
N THR A 41 14.73 -10.48 -5.49
CA THR A 41 13.33 -10.80 -5.69
C THR A 41 13.15 -11.17 -7.16
N SER A 42 12.11 -11.93 -7.49
CA SER A 42 11.94 -12.45 -8.85
C SER A 42 11.82 -11.37 -9.94
N ASN A 43 11.47 -10.14 -9.58
CA ASN A 43 11.24 -9.01 -10.48
C ASN A 43 11.95 -7.72 -10.03
N ASP A 44 13.07 -7.85 -9.31
CA ASP A 44 13.84 -6.71 -8.76
C ASP A 44 13.03 -5.73 -7.88
N LEU A 45 11.89 -6.19 -7.37
CA LEU A 45 11.04 -5.45 -6.46
C LEU A 45 11.73 -5.19 -5.12
N VAL A 46 11.56 -3.98 -4.64
CA VAL A 46 11.93 -3.51 -3.30
C VAL A 46 10.68 -3.13 -2.51
N LEU A 47 10.81 -2.95 -1.18
CA LEU A 47 9.65 -2.58 -0.34
C LEU A 47 9.01 -1.26 -0.76
N ASN A 48 9.77 -0.36 -1.38
CA ASN A 48 9.23 0.89 -1.91
C ASN A 48 8.17 0.64 -3.00
N ASP A 49 8.35 -0.37 -3.85
CA ASP A 49 7.42 -0.67 -4.93
C ASP A 49 6.08 -1.18 -4.38
N ALA A 50 6.13 -1.97 -3.29
CA ALA A 50 4.93 -2.42 -2.58
C ALA A 50 4.20 -1.23 -1.93
N ILE A 51 4.93 -0.30 -1.30
CA ILE A 51 4.35 0.93 -0.73
C ILE A 51 3.67 1.76 -1.82
N GLN A 52 4.35 1.98 -2.94
CA GLN A 52 3.79 2.73 -4.08
C GLN A 52 2.55 2.05 -4.65
N SER A 53 2.57 0.73 -4.83
CA SER A 53 1.43 -0.02 -5.34
C SER A 53 0.20 0.11 -4.43
N ILE A 54 0.38 0.04 -3.11
CA ILE A 54 -0.72 0.20 -2.16
C ILE A 54 -1.24 1.64 -2.15
N PHE A 55 -0.34 2.62 -2.22
CA PHE A 55 -0.70 4.03 -2.31
C PHE A 55 -1.52 4.33 -3.58
N GLU A 56 -1.12 3.81 -4.74
CA GLU A 56 -1.87 3.96 -6.00
C GLU A 56 -3.27 3.32 -5.92
N VAL A 57 -3.39 2.15 -5.28
CA VAL A 57 -4.70 1.51 -5.05
C VAL A 57 -5.58 2.33 -4.12
N LEU A 58 -5.01 2.87 -3.03
CA LEU A 58 -5.73 3.76 -2.11
C LEU A 58 -6.26 5.01 -2.82
N ASP A 59 -5.41 5.71 -3.56
CA ASP A 59 -5.79 6.89 -4.34
C ASP A 59 -6.91 6.56 -5.34
N GLY A 60 -6.80 5.43 -6.05
CA GLY A 60 -7.86 4.98 -6.95
C GLY A 60 -9.21 4.74 -6.26
N ILE A 61 -9.20 4.18 -5.04
CA ILE A 61 -10.43 3.98 -4.25
C ILE A 61 -11.02 5.33 -3.82
N GLU A 62 -10.19 6.24 -3.32
CA GLU A 62 -10.62 7.57 -2.90
C GLU A 62 -11.21 8.37 -4.07
N GLN A 63 -10.61 8.30 -5.26
CA GLN A 63 -11.14 8.94 -6.47
C GLN A 63 -12.53 8.42 -6.84
N VAL A 64 -12.76 7.10 -6.76
CA VAL A 64 -14.09 6.51 -7.00
C VAL A 64 -15.10 7.02 -5.97
N GLN A 65 -14.72 7.07 -4.69
CA GLN A 65 -15.61 7.58 -3.64
C GLN A 65 -15.96 9.06 -3.85
N ILE A 66 -15.00 9.91 -4.22
CA ILE A 66 -15.22 11.33 -4.53
C ILE A 66 -16.14 11.47 -5.76
N GLY A 67 -15.89 10.70 -6.81
CA GLY A 67 -16.70 10.69 -8.03
C GLY A 67 -18.14 10.22 -7.82
N LEU A 68 -18.41 9.42 -6.78
CA LEU A 68 -19.77 9.02 -6.39
C LEU A 68 -20.51 10.11 -5.60
N ILE A 69 -19.79 11.05 -4.98
CA ILE A 69 -20.35 12.14 -4.16
C ILE A 69 -20.70 13.36 -5.02
N LEU A 70 -20.00 13.57 -6.15
CA LEU A 70 -20.24 14.66 -7.07
C LEU A 70 -21.17 14.20 -8.21
N PRO A 71 -22.30 14.89 -8.48
CA PRO A 71 -23.14 14.53 -9.61
C PRO A 71 -22.35 14.76 -10.91
N SER A 72 -22.45 13.79 -11.83
CA SER A 72 -21.98 13.98 -13.20
C SER A 72 -22.82 15.10 -13.81
N GLU A 73 -22.18 16.17 -14.27
CA GLU A 73 -22.83 17.25 -15.03
C GLU A 73 -23.56 16.73 -16.28
#